data_AF-A0A7U6KPP3-F1
#
_entry.id   AF-A0A7U6KPP3-F1
#
_cell.length_a   1.000
_cell.length_b   1.000
_cell.length_c   1.000
_cell.angle_alpha   90.00
_cell.angle_beta   90.00
_cell.angle_gamma   90.00
#
_symmetry.space_group_name_H-M   'P 1'
#
loop_
_entity.id
_entity.type
_entity.pdbx_description
1 polymer ?
#
loop_
_entity_poly.entity_id
_entity_poly.type
_entity_poly.pdbx_seq_one_letter_code
_entity_poly.pdbx_strand_id
1 'polypeptide(L)'
;MPAQRSIAFLIPFNNAAELLEQCRQYDLSISELVLANECHFHDKETVFAYLDSIWEVMQDCVKQGCENGGILPGGLDVKRRAQDLHRQLSAEKTNLSPTMTNWPPWTG
;
A
#
# COMPACT_ATOMS: atom_id res chain seq x y z
N MET A 1 -19.81 -3.87 20.41
CA MET A 1 -20.02 -3.09 19.18
C MET A 1 -19.79 -1.63 19.56
N PRO A 2 -18.62 -1.01 19.31
CA PRO A 2 -18.52 0.43 19.52
C PRO A 2 -19.39 1.13 18.47
N ALA A 3 -20.11 2.15 18.94
CA ALA A 3 -21.14 2.86 18.20
C ALA A 3 -20.58 3.50 16.93
N GLN A 4 -21.36 3.41 15.84
CA GLN A 4 -21.12 4.14 14.59
C GLN A 4 -21.15 5.65 14.90
N ARG A 5 -19.99 6.27 15.19
CA ARG A 5 -19.88 7.72 15.37
C ARG A 5 -20.05 8.38 14.00
N SER A 6 -21.27 8.85 13.73
CA SER A 6 -21.55 9.68 12.55
C SER A 6 -20.97 11.07 12.80
N ILE A 7 -19.76 11.32 12.30
CA ILE A 7 -19.16 12.66 12.28
C ILE A 7 -19.65 13.34 10.99
N ALA A 8 -20.64 14.21 11.12
CA ALA A 8 -21.26 14.90 9.98
C ALA A 8 -20.52 16.18 9.54
N PHE A 9 -19.23 16.34 9.91
CA PHE A 9 -18.48 17.58 9.69
C PHE A 9 -17.02 17.30 9.28
N LEU A 10 -16.51 18.13 8.37
CA LEU A 10 -15.12 18.09 7.86
C LEU A 10 -14.11 18.44 8.96
N ILE A 11 -13.04 17.65 9.10
CA ILE A 11 -11.96 17.86 10.09
C ILE A 11 -10.71 18.40 9.38
N PRO A 12 -10.58 19.73 9.17
CA PRO A 12 -9.47 20.31 8.40
C PRO A 12 -8.15 20.27 9.17
N PHE A 13 -7.05 20.10 8.43
CA PHE A 13 -5.68 20.23 8.93
C PHE A 13 -4.76 20.69 7.79
N ASN A 14 -3.71 21.46 8.11
CA ASN A 14 -2.77 22.00 7.12
C ASN A 14 -1.35 21.46 7.27
N ASN A 15 -1.07 20.74 8.35
CA ASN A 15 0.24 20.14 8.61
C ASN A 15 0.10 18.88 9.48
N ALA A 16 1.22 18.16 9.62
CA ALA A 16 1.25 16.90 10.37
C ALA A 16 0.95 17.08 11.87
N ALA A 17 1.35 18.21 12.48
CA ALA A 17 1.08 18.46 13.89
C ALA A 17 -0.41 18.65 14.16
N GLU A 18 -1.09 19.42 13.30
CA GLU A 18 -2.54 19.58 13.30
C GLU A 18 -3.26 18.25 13.07
N LEU A 19 -2.85 17.46 12.07
CA LEU A 19 -3.43 16.13 11.82
C LEU A 19 -3.40 15.25 13.07
N LEU A 20 -2.26 15.18 13.75
CA LEU A 20 -2.11 14.37 14.96
C LEU A 20 -2.94 14.92 16.13
N GLU A 21 -3.07 16.23 16.25
CA GLU A 21 -3.94 16.85 17.25
C GLU A 21 -5.40 16.53 17.00
N GLN A 22 -5.86 16.63 15.74
CA GLN A 22 -7.22 16.27 15.36
C GLN A 22 -7.49 14.78 15.62
N CYS A 23 -6.55 13.88 15.28
CA CYS A 23 -6.68 12.45 15.59
C CYS A 23 -6.90 12.20 17.10
N ARG A 24 -6.13 12.88 17.96
CA ARG A 24 -6.30 12.79 19.43
C ARG A 24 -7.63 13.38 19.90
N GLN A 25 -8.02 14.53 19.36
CA GLN A 25 -9.23 15.25 19.75
C GLN A 25 -10.50 14.44 19.43
N TYR A 26 -10.53 13.77 18.27
CA TYR A 26 -11.69 13.02 17.81
C TYR A 26 -11.64 11.52 18.12
N ASP A 27 -10.54 11.05 18.73
CA ASP A 27 -10.32 9.64 19.06
C ASP A 27 -10.42 8.75 17.80
N LEU A 28 -9.68 9.16 16.76
CA LEU A 28 -9.62 8.50 15.46
C LEU A 28 -8.16 8.18 15.09
N SER A 29 -7.94 7.07 14.39
CA SER A 29 -6.72 6.86 13.62
C SER A 29 -6.65 7.85 12.44
N ILE A 30 -5.45 8.05 11.90
CA ILE A 30 -5.25 8.89 10.70
C ILE A 30 -6.14 8.41 9.54
N SER A 31 -6.22 7.10 9.32
CA SER A 31 -7.04 6.52 8.25
C SER A 31 -8.53 6.78 8.45
N GLU A 32 -9.02 6.71 9.70
CA GLU A 32 -10.43 6.98 9.99
C GLU A 32 -10.77 8.47 9.84
N LEU A 33 -9.87 9.36 10.28
CA LEU A 33 -10.03 10.80 10.11
C LEU A 33 -10.07 11.18 8.62
N VAL A 34 -9.10 10.67 7.84
CA VAL A 34 -9.05 10.95 6.39
C VAL A 34 -10.27 10.34 5.69
N LEU A 35 -10.67 9.12 6.04
CA LEU A 35 -11.89 8.52 5.49
C LEU A 35 -13.13 9.35 5.84
N ALA A 36 -13.25 9.87 7.07
CA ALA A 36 -14.36 10.74 7.45
C ALA A 36 -14.39 12.04 6.63
N ASN A 37 -13.21 12.62 6.35
CA ASN A 37 -13.09 13.79 5.48
C ASN A 37 -13.46 13.49 4.02
N GLU A 38 -13.01 12.37 3.46
CA GLU A 38 -13.39 11.97 2.10
C GLU A 38 -14.88 11.65 1.99
N CYS A 39 -15.45 11.02 3.02
CA CYS A 39 -16.88 10.72 3.11
C CYS A 39 -17.77 11.98 3.22
N HIS A 40 -17.17 13.16 3.41
CA HIS A 40 -17.88 14.43 3.32
C HIS A 40 -18.25 14.79 1.87
N PHE A 41 -17.42 14.38 0.90
CA PHE A 41 -17.58 14.70 -0.51
C PHE A 41 -18.20 13.56 -1.33
N HIS A 42 -17.93 12.32 -0.93
CA HIS A 42 -18.37 11.12 -1.62
C HIS A 42 -18.96 10.13 -0.62
N ASP A 43 -19.81 9.21 -1.06
CA ASP A 43 -20.19 8.09 -0.21
C ASP A 43 -19.01 7.14 0.02
N LYS A 44 -19.08 6.35 1.10
CA LYS A 44 -18.00 5.45 1.50
C LYS A 44 -17.70 4.43 0.40
N GLU A 45 -18.73 3.86 -0.22
CA GLU A 45 -18.59 2.87 -1.27
C GLU A 45 -17.79 3.42 -2.47
N THR A 46 -18.08 4.66 -2.89
CA THR A 46 -17.33 5.35 -3.95
C THR A 46 -15.86 5.54 -3.59
N VAL A 47 -15.55 5.95 -2.34
CA VAL A 47 -14.16 6.11 -1.89
C VAL A 47 -13.39 4.80 -1.96
N PHE A 48 -13.97 3.71 -1.46
CA PHE A 48 -13.33 2.38 -1.49
C PHE A 48 -13.19 1.84 -2.91
N ALA A 49 -14.21 1.99 -3.76
CA ALA A 49 -14.13 1.57 -5.15
C ALA A 49 -13.01 2.31 -5.91
N TYR A 50 -12.77 3.58 -5.61
CA TYR A 50 -11.67 4.33 -6.20
C TYR A 50 -10.31 3.84 -5.71
N LEU A 51 -10.16 3.58 -4.40
CA LEU A 51 -8.93 3.00 -3.84
C LEU A 51 -8.61 1.62 -4.45
N ASP A 52 -9.63 0.78 -4.63
CA ASP A 52 -9.49 -0.51 -5.31
C ASP A 52 -9.02 -0.34 -6.76
N SER A 53 -9.58 0.63 -7.50
CA SER A 53 -9.15 0.90 -8.88
C SER A 53 -7.68 1.35 -8.98
N ILE A 54 -7.21 2.17 -8.02
CA ILE A 54 -5.80 2.59 -7.96
C ILE A 54 -4.92 1.36 -7.68
N TRP A 55 -5.33 0.52 -6.73
CA TRP A 55 -4.63 -0.70 -6.37
C TRP A 55 -4.51 -1.66 -7.56
N GLU A 56 -5.60 -1.88 -8.31
CA GLU A 56 -5.59 -2.69 -9.53
C GLU A 56 -4.58 -2.16 -10.55
N VAL A 57 -4.57 -0.85 -10.81
CA VAL A 57 -3.59 -0.23 -11.72
C VAL A 57 -2.16 -0.41 -11.24
N MET A 58 -1.90 -0.25 -9.94
CA MET A 58 -0.57 -0.50 -9.36
C MET A 58 -0.12 -1.95 -9.57
N GLN A 59 -1.03 -2.90 -9.32
CA GLN A 59 -0.77 -4.33 -9.49
C GLN A 59 -0.49 -4.68 -10.95
N ASP A 60 -1.25 -4.12 -11.88
CA ASP A 60 -1.04 -4.29 -13.32
C ASP A 60 0.32 -3.72 -13.76
N CYS A 61 0.71 -2.54 -13.25
CA CYS A 61 2.02 -1.96 -13.53
C CYS A 61 3.16 -2.85 -13.04
N VAL A 62 3.03 -3.41 -11.83
CA VAL A 62 4.02 -4.35 -11.27
C VAL A 62 4.10 -5.61 -12.13
N LYS A 63 2.96 -6.21 -12.48
CA LYS A 63 2.90 -7.39 -13.35
C LYS A 63 3.58 -7.13 -14.68
N GLN A 64 3.23 -6.04 -15.36
CA GLN A 64 3.86 -5.64 -16.62
C GLN A 64 5.38 -5.43 -16.46
N GLY A 65 5.83 -4.84 -15.36
CA GLY A 65 7.25 -4.68 -15.05
C GLY A 65 7.98 -6.02 -14.90
N CYS A 66 7.35 -7.00 -14.26
CA CYS A 66 7.89 -8.35 -14.07
C CYS A 66 7.83 -9.22 -15.34
N GLU A 67 6.94 -8.92 -16.29
CA GLU A 67 6.81 -9.67 -17.54
C GLU A 67 7.68 -9.10 -18.66
N ASN A 68 7.96 -7.79 -18.66
CA ASN A 68 8.63 -7.11 -19.76
C ASN A 68 10.15 -6.95 -19.54
N GLY A 69 10.93 -7.70 -20.33
CA GLY A 69 12.39 -7.57 -20.42
C GLY A 69 12.85 -6.54 -21.47
N GLY A 70 14.17 -6.51 -21.70
CA GLY A 70 14.79 -5.68 -22.74
C GLY A 70 15.53 -4.44 -22.21
N ILE A 71 15.79 -3.48 -23.09
CA ILE A 71 16.51 -2.23 -22.80
C ILE A 71 15.51 -1.07 -22.70
N LEU A 72 15.70 -0.17 -21.73
CA LEU A 72 14.90 1.05 -21.60
C LEU A 72 15.18 1.99 -22.79
N PRO A 73 14.12 2.64 -23.33
CA PRO A 73 14.33 3.69 -24.31
C PRO A 73 15.09 4.87 -23.67
N GLY A 74 15.77 5.67 -24.49
CA GLY A 74 16.51 6.86 -24.02
C GLY A 74 18.03 6.83 -24.26
N GLY A 75 18.56 5.81 -24.96
CA GLY A 75 19.94 5.80 -25.45
C GLY A 75 21.03 5.51 -24.41
N LEU A 76 20.64 5.19 -23.17
CA LEU A 76 21.56 4.88 -22.06
C LEU A 76 21.87 3.37 -21.91
N ASP A 77 21.38 2.54 -22.84
CA ASP A 77 21.52 1.08 -22.84
C ASP A 77 21.18 0.39 -21.50
N VAL A 78 20.19 0.94 -20.77
CA VAL A 78 19.82 0.46 -19.44
C VAL A 78 18.93 -0.77 -19.55
N LYS A 79 19.43 -1.94 -19.14
CA LYS A 79 18.64 -3.17 -19.08
C LYS A 79 17.53 -3.10 -18.03
N ARG A 80 16.32 -3.53 -18.40
CA ARG A 80 15.20 -3.81 -17.48
C ARG A 80 15.54 -5.04 -16.63
N ARG A 81 15.55 -4.87 -15.31
CA ARG A 81 16.00 -5.91 -14.35
C ARG A 81 14.86 -6.69 -13.69
N ALA A 82 13.65 -6.14 -13.67
CA ALA A 82 12.52 -6.69 -12.91
C ALA A 82 12.12 -8.10 -13.36
N GLN A 83 12.11 -8.37 -14.68
CA GLN A 83 11.77 -9.70 -15.21
C GLN A 83 12.73 -10.80 -14.74
N ASP A 84 14.04 -10.57 -14.87
CA ASP A 84 15.07 -11.54 -14.46
C ASP A 84 15.02 -11.79 -12.96
N LEU A 85 14.89 -10.72 -12.15
CA LEU A 85 14.77 -10.81 -10.70
C LEU A 85 13.51 -11.58 -10.28
N HIS A 86 12.36 -11.30 -10.92
CA HIS A 86 11.11 -12.01 -10.65
C HIS A 86 11.22 -13.51 -10.92
N ARG A 87 11.87 -13.90 -12.02
CA ARG A 87 12.13 -15.32 -12.36
C ARG A 87 13.02 -15.99 -11.31
N GLN A 88 14.09 -15.32 -10.88
CA GLN A 88 15.02 -15.85 -9.87
C GLN A 88 14.30 -16.10 -8.53
N LEU A 89 13.60 -15.10 -8.00
CA LEU A 89 12.88 -15.22 -6.72
C LEU A 89 11.73 -16.23 -6.77
N SER A 90 11.07 -16.37 -7.93
CA SER A 90 10.00 -17.37 -8.11
C SER A 90 10.54 -18.80 -8.15
N ALA A 91 11.72 -19.00 -8.74
CA ALA A 91 12.41 -20.29 -8.76
C ALA A 91 12.91 -20.69 -7.36
N GLU A 92 13.43 -19.74 -6.57
CA GLU A 92 13.88 -19.98 -5.19
C GLU A 92 12.73 -20.40 -4.26
N LYS A 93 11.52 -19.83 -4.42
CA LYS A 93 10.33 -20.27 -3.68
C LYS A 93 10.01 -21.76 -3.88
N THR A 94 10.40 -22.35 -5.01
CA THR A 94 10.18 -23.78 -5.31
C THR A 94 11.21 -24.68 -4.62
N ASN A 95 12.37 -24.12 -4.24
CA ASN A 95 13.48 -24.85 -3.59
C ASN A 95 13.53 -24.65 -2.07
N LEU A 96 12.50 -24.08 -1.45
CA LEU A 96 12.35 -24.05 0.01
C LEU A 96 12.04 -25.47 0.50
N SER A 97 13.08 -26.26 0.74
CA SER A 97 13.00 -27.44 1.60
C SER A 97 12.49 -27.04 2.99
N PRO A 98 11.67 -27.85 3.68
CA PRO A 98 11.04 -27.49 4.96
C PRO A 98 12.03 -27.32 6.14
N THR A 99 13.34 -27.44 5.92
CA THR A 99 14.36 -27.20 6.95
C THR A 99 14.80 -25.73 6.99
N MET A 100 13.91 -24.86 7.47
CA MET A 100 14.30 -23.61 8.13
C MET A 100 14.08 -23.76 9.64
N THR A 101 14.83 -24.67 10.26
CA THR A 101 14.96 -24.76 11.73
C THR A 101 16.42 -24.59 12.12
N ASN A 102 16.97 -23.40 11.86
CA ASN A 102 18.05 -22.93 12.73
C ASN A 102 18.07 -21.40 12.77
N TRP A 103 17.28 -20.88 13.70
CA TRP A 103 17.27 -19.48 14.06
C TRP A 103 18.37 -19.20 15.12
N PRO A 104 19.10 -18.07 15.08
CA PRO A 104 20.13 -17.75 16.07
C PRO A 104 19.57 -17.57 17.49
N PRO A 105 20.33 -17.88 18.56
CA PRO A 105 19.85 -17.91 19.95
C PRO A 105 19.44 -16.55 20.56
N TRP A 106 19.47 -15.44 19.82
CA TRP A 106 19.31 -14.08 20.36
C TRP A 106 17.94 -13.43 20.14
N THR A 107 16.93 -14.17 19.66
CA THR A 107 15.53 -13.69 19.69
C THR A 107 14.73 -14.39 20.78
N GLY A 108 15.14 -14.15 22.01
CA GLY A 108 14.35 -14.38 23.21
C GLY A 108 14.27 -13.09 23.99
#